data_AF-A0AAJ3FHA5-F1
#
_entry.id   AF-A0AAJ3FHA5-F1
#
_cell.length_a   1.000
_cell.length_b   1.000
_cell.length_c   1.000
_cell.angle_alpha   90.00
_cell.angle_beta   90.00
_cell.angle_gamma   90.00
#
_symmetry.space_group_name_H-M   'P 1'
#
loop_
_entity.id
_entity.type
_entity.pdbx_description
1 polymer ?
#
loop_
_entity_poly.entity_id
_entity_poly.type
_entity_poly.pdbx_seq_one_letter_code
_entity_poly.pdbx_strand_id
1 'polypeptide(L)'
;MEEMILSVEEIYKNAFDYEDEKYLRIIFEKLLAYDFLVPVDKVASTFTYNIRKISINLTYRCNLKCKHCCVDAKHVSEFTEEDELDTELLKKVREKAVTLKSEQIVLSGDKPMI
;
A
#
# COMPACT_ATOMS: atom_id res chain seq x y z
N MET A 1 20.37 -2.37 13.29
CA MET A 1 19.71 -2.95 14.47
C MET A 1 19.33 -4.36 14.08
N GLU A 2 19.82 -5.37 14.78
CA GLU A 2 19.32 -6.74 14.59
C GLU A 2 17.87 -6.78 15.08
N GLU A 3 16.96 -7.30 14.26
CA GLU A 3 15.58 -7.52 14.67
C GLU A 3 15.55 -8.63 15.72
N MET A 4 15.14 -8.28 16.94
CA MET A 4 15.03 -9.23 18.04
C MET A 4 13.67 -9.93 17.94
N ILE A 5 13.68 -11.21 17.57
CA ILE A 5 12.48 -12.05 17.54
C ILE A 5 12.19 -12.49 18.97
N LEU A 6 11.21 -11.86 19.61
CA LEU A 6 10.72 -12.23 20.95
C LEU A 6 9.51 -13.15 20.84
N SER A 7 9.51 -14.22 21.63
CA SER A 7 8.32 -15.03 21.85
C SER A 7 7.36 -14.33 22.83
N VAL A 8 6.07 -14.62 22.68
CA VAL A 8 5.03 -14.07 23.55
C VAL A 8 5.24 -14.49 25.02
N GLU A 9 5.80 -15.67 25.26
CA GLU A 9 6.15 -16.13 26.61
C GLU A 9 7.33 -15.36 27.23
N GLU A 10 8.29 -14.88 26.43
CA GLU A 10 9.34 -13.99 26.92
C GLU A 10 8.77 -12.63 27.32
N ILE A 11 7.75 -12.15 26.63
CA ILE A 11 7.06 -10.91 26.99
C ILE A 11 6.36 -11.08 28.35
N TYR A 12 5.64 -12.19 28.54
CA TYR A 12 4.95 -12.48 29.81
C TYR A 12 5.90 -12.61 31.00
N LYS A 13 7.06 -13.25 30.81
CA LYS A 13 8.08 -13.38 31.87
C LYS A 13 8.69 -12.05 32.32
N ASN A 14 8.57 -11.01 31.51
CA ASN A 14 9.04 -9.66 31.83
C ASN A 14 7.92 -8.74 32.33
N ALA A 15 6.72 -9.27 32.58
CA ALA A 15 5.65 -8.52 33.25
C ALA A 15 6.09 -8.13 34.67
N PHE A 16 5.68 -6.94 35.11
CA PHE A 16 6.05 -6.42 36.43
C PHE A 16 5.39 -7.22 37.56
N ASP A 17 4.12 -7.59 37.38
CA ASP A 17 3.36 -8.43 38.30
C ASP A 17 2.35 -9.35 37.59
N TYR A 18 1.57 -10.08 38.39
CA TYR A 18 0.58 -11.04 37.91
C TYR A 18 -0.62 -10.39 37.18
N GLU A 19 -1.07 -9.22 37.61
CA GLU A 19 -2.17 -8.52 36.94
C GLU A 19 -1.71 -7.96 35.59
N ASP A 20 -0.48 -7.48 35.51
CA ASP A 20 0.16 -7.08 34.27
C ASP A 20 0.31 -8.26 33.29
N GLU A 21 0.79 -9.42 33.78
CA GLU A 21 0.89 -10.64 32.95
C GLU A 21 -0.49 -11.01 32.38
N LYS A 22 -1.52 -11.04 33.24
CA LYS A 22 -2.89 -11.38 32.86
C LYS A 22 -3.45 -10.38 31.84
N TYR A 23 -3.21 -9.09 32.03
CA TYR A 23 -3.62 -8.06 31.07
C TYR A 23 -2.93 -8.25 29.72
N LEU A 24 -1.62 -8.47 29.70
CA LEU A 24 -0.86 -8.71 28.47
C LEU A 24 -1.37 -9.94 27.73
N ARG A 25 -1.65 -11.05 28.43
CA ARG A 25 -2.25 -12.25 27.84
C ARG A 25 -3.53 -11.93 27.08
N ILE A 26 -4.46 -11.20 27.70
CA ILE A 26 -5.74 -10.82 27.08
C ILE A 26 -5.50 -9.95 25.83
N ILE A 27 -4.54 -9.03 25.87
CA ILE A 27 -4.24 -8.15 24.74
C ILE A 27 -3.63 -8.95 23.58
N PHE A 28 -2.60 -9.76 23.82
CA PHE A 28 -1.96 -10.54 22.77
C PHE A 28 -2.91 -11.58 22.17
N GLU A 29 -3.74 -12.23 22.99
CA GLU A 29 -4.80 -13.13 22.51
C GLU A 29 -5.75 -12.41 21.55
N LYS A 30 -6.23 -11.21 21.90
CA LYS A 30 -7.11 -10.42 21.03
C LYS A 30 -6.41 -9.95 19.76
N LEU A 31 -5.17 -9.50 19.86
CA LEU A 31 -4.41 -9.04 18.70
C LEU A 31 -4.13 -10.17 17.71
N LEU A 32 -3.83 -11.37 18.21
CA LEU A 32 -3.69 -12.58 17.40
C LEU A 32 -5.03 -13.02 16.80
N ALA A 33 -6.11 -12.98 17.58
CA ALA A 33 -7.45 -13.38 17.12
C ALA A 33 -8.02 -12.45 16.03
N TYR A 34 -7.61 -11.18 16.02
CA TYR A 34 -8.03 -10.19 15.03
C TYR A 34 -7.01 -10.00 13.89
N ASP A 35 -5.98 -10.85 13.80
CA ASP A 35 -4.91 -10.77 12.80
C ASP A 35 -4.15 -9.41 12.79
N PHE A 36 -4.19 -8.66 13.89
CA PHE A 36 -3.33 -7.48 14.09
C PHE A 36 -1.89 -7.88 14.41
N LEU A 37 -1.72 -9.03 15.07
CA LEU A 37 -0.45 -9.74 15.16
C LEU A 37 -0.62 -11.08 14.46
N VAL A 38 0.38 -11.46 13.66
CA VAL A 38 0.38 -12.73 12.95
C VAL A 38 1.72 -13.42 13.20
N PRO A 39 1.72 -14.69 13.66
CA PRO A 39 2.95 -15.47 13.79
C PRO A 39 3.71 -15.49 12.45
N VAL A 40 5.03 -15.35 12.50
CA VAL A 40 5.88 -15.21 11.30
C VAL A 40 5.64 -16.36 10.30
N ASP A 41 5.47 -17.59 10.80
CA ASP A 41 5.18 -18.79 10.03
C ASP A 41 3.79 -18.79 9.35
N LYS A 42 2.87 -17.94 9.83
CA LYS A 42 1.51 -17.79 9.30
C LYS A 42 1.32 -16.54 8.43
N VAL A 43 2.28 -15.62 8.39
CA VAL A 43 2.17 -14.37 7.61
C VAL A 43 1.80 -14.64 6.16
N ALA A 44 2.47 -15.61 5.51
CA ALA A 44 2.21 -15.95 4.11
C ALA A 44 0.80 -16.51 3.85
N SER A 45 0.20 -17.18 4.84
CA SER A 45 -1.17 -17.72 4.74
C SER A 45 -2.25 -16.72 5.14
N THR A 46 -1.95 -15.79 6.05
CA THR A 46 -2.90 -14.78 6.53
C THR A 46 -2.96 -13.56 5.61
N PHE A 47 -1.80 -13.09 5.13
CA PHE A 47 -1.72 -11.94 4.24
C PHE A 47 -1.49 -12.39 2.80
N THR A 48 -2.58 -12.52 2.05
CA THR A 48 -2.51 -12.57 0.59
C THR A 48 -2.64 -11.15 0.04
N TYR A 49 -1.61 -10.65 -0.63
CA TYR A 49 -1.70 -9.40 -1.37
C TYR A 49 -2.57 -9.60 -2.61
N ASN A 50 -3.87 -9.34 -2.50
CA ASN A 50 -4.73 -9.15 -3.67
C ASN A 50 -4.68 -7.68 -4.09
N ILE A 51 -3.90 -7.40 -5.13
CA ILE A 51 -3.86 -6.08 -5.75
C ILE A 51 -5.16 -5.89 -6.54
N ARG A 52 -6.20 -5.36 -5.91
CA ARG A 52 -7.50 -5.20 -6.58
C ARG A 52 -7.46 -4.22 -7.74
N LYS A 53 -6.67 -3.16 -7.62
CA LYS A 53 -6.68 -2.05 -8.58
C LYS A 53 -5.29 -1.49 -8.84
N ILE A 54 -5.01 -1.24 -10.10
CA ILE A 54 -3.84 -0.49 -10.57
C ILE A 54 -4.34 0.80 -11.22
N SER A 55 -3.84 1.94 -10.75
CA SER A 55 -4.10 3.24 -11.37
C SER A 55 -2.87 3.67 -12.16
N ILE A 56 -3.02 3.86 -13.47
CA ILE A 56 -1.94 4.32 -14.35
C ILE A 56 -2.20 5.79 -14.64
N ASN A 57 -1.31 6.67 -14.18
CA ASN A 57 -1.37 8.08 -14.54
C ASN A 57 -0.76 8.26 -15.94
N LEU A 58 -1.60 8.64 -16.91
CA LEU A 58 -1.20 8.85 -18.29
C LEU A 58 -0.50 10.19 -18.51
N THR A 59 -0.85 11.18 -17.69
CA THR A 59 -0.38 12.55 -17.84
C THR A 59 -0.41 13.26 -16.49
N TYR A 60 0.50 14.22 -16.34
CA TYR A 60 0.50 15.21 -15.26
C TYR A 60 -0.13 16.56 -15.69
N ARG A 61 -0.78 16.57 -16.86
CA ARG A 61 -1.43 17.73 -17.45
C ARG A 61 -2.84 17.89 -16.92
N CYS A 62 -3.19 19.13 -16.57
CA CYS A 62 -4.56 19.49 -16.21
C CYS A 62 -4.93 20.87 -16.77
N ASN A 63 -6.19 21.02 -17.17
CA ASN A 63 -6.75 22.33 -17.52
C ASN A 63 -7.45 23.02 -16.34
N LEU A 64 -7.31 22.49 -15.12
CA LEU A 64 -7.88 23.02 -13.89
C LEU A 64 -6.79 23.16 -12.82
N LYS A 65 -6.94 24.14 -11.94
CA LYS A 65 -6.15 24.29 -10.70
C LYS A 65 -7.05 24.13 -9.48
N CYS A 66 -7.41 22.89 -9.19
CA CYS A 66 -8.32 22.56 -8.10
C CYS A 66 -7.63 22.78 -6.75
N LYS A 67 -8.22 23.60 -5.87
CA LYS A 67 -7.65 23.94 -4.55
C LYS A 67 -7.36 22.74 -3.64
N HIS A 68 -8.06 21.63 -3.86
CA HIS A 68 -7.93 20.39 -3.08
C HIS A 68 -7.05 19.34 -3.77
N CYS A 69 -6.49 19.62 -4.95
CA CYS A 69 -5.66 18.64 -5.66
C CYS A 69 -4.26 18.60 -5.05
N CYS A 70 -3.86 17.46 -4.51
CA CYS A 70 -2.53 17.26 -3.93
C CYS A 70 -1.42 17.06 -4.98
N VAL A 71 -1.79 16.91 -6.25
CA VAL A 71 -0.87 16.58 -7.33
C VAL A 71 -0.20 17.82 -7.88
N ASP A 72 -0.76 19.03 -7.72
CA ASP A 72 -0.26 20.30 -8.29
C ASP A 72 0.10 20.20 -9.78
N ALA A 73 -0.80 19.60 -10.54
CA ALA A 73 -0.69 19.36 -11.97
C ALA A 73 -0.20 20.58 -12.76
N LYS A 74 0.67 20.34 -13.76
CA LYS A 74 1.06 21.37 -14.72
C LYS A 74 -0.17 21.85 -15.49
N HIS A 75 -0.28 23.16 -15.64
CA HIS A 75 -1.34 23.69 -16.50
C HIS A 75 -1.07 23.30 -17.96
N VAL A 76 -2.12 23.13 -18.77
CA VAL A 76 -1.99 22.77 -20.19
C VAL A 76 -1.05 23.66 -21.01
N SER A 77 -0.78 24.89 -20.55
CA SER A 77 0.13 25.85 -21.19
C SER A 77 1.60 25.68 -20.80
N GLU A 78 1.90 24.87 -19.79
CA GLU A 78 3.23 24.63 -19.23
C GLU A 78 3.77 23.24 -19.63
N PHE A 79 3.10 22.59 -20.58
CA PHE A 79 3.28 21.19 -20.95
C PHE A 79 4.52 20.95 -21.83
N THR A 80 5.23 19.84 -21.57
CA THR A 80 6.21 19.22 -22.48
C THR A 80 5.86 17.76 -22.73
N GLU A 81 6.29 17.20 -23.88
CA GLU A 81 6.04 15.78 -24.23
C GLU A 81 6.57 14.79 -23.18
N GLU A 82 7.53 15.20 -22.35
CA GLU A 82 8.08 14.40 -21.26
C GLU A 82 7.09 14.20 -20.09
N ASP A 83 6.02 15.00 -20.01
CA ASP A 83 4.99 14.92 -18.97
C ASP A 83 3.86 13.91 -19.30
N GLU A 84 3.97 13.22 -20.45
CA GLU A 84 3.01 12.24 -20.93
C GLU A 84 3.60 10.84 -21.09
N LEU A 85 2.77 9.84 -20.81
CA LEU A 85 3.13 8.45 -21.00
C LEU A 85 2.87 8.06 -22.45
N ASP A 86 3.93 7.91 -23.25
CA ASP A 86 3.79 7.50 -24.63
C ASP A 86 3.23 6.06 -24.75
N THR A 87 2.79 5.71 -25.96
CA THR A 87 2.14 4.41 -26.23
C THR A 87 3.08 3.21 -25.99
N GLU A 88 4.37 3.35 -26.28
CA GLU A 88 5.34 2.27 -26.10
C GLU A 88 5.67 2.07 -24.62
N LEU A 89 5.74 3.15 -23.84
CA LEU A 89 5.88 3.11 -22.41
C LEU A 89 4.63 2.53 -21.74
N LEU A 90 3.43 2.90 -22.21
CA LEU A 90 2.17 2.36 -21.72
C LEU A 90 2.07 0.84 -21.92
N LYS A 91 2.50 0.33 -23.09
CA LYS A 91 2.59 -1.11 -23.34
C LYS A 91 3.50 -1.80 -22.32
N LYS A 92 4.67 -1.23 -22.02
CA LYS A 92 5.60 -1.77 -21.01
C LYS A 92 4.99 -1.76 -19.60
N VAL A 93 4.28 -0.69 -19.23
CA VAL A 93 3.57 -0.60 -17.94
C VAL A 93 2.45 -1.64 -17.86
N ARG A 94 1.68 -1.82 -18.94
CA ARG A 94 0.63 -2.83 -19.03
C ARG A 94 1.17 -4.25 -18.80
N GLU A 95 2.27 -4.62 -19.45
CA GLU A 95 2.86 -5.96 -19.26
C GLU A 95 3.23 -6.20 -17.79
N LYS A 96 3.78 -5.19 -17.10
CA LYS A 96 4.05 -5.26 -15.66
C LYS A 96 2.77 -5.28 -14.81
N ALA A 97 1.75 -4.54 -15.19
CA ALA A 97 0.47 -4.51 -14.47
C ALA A 97 -0.25 -5.87 -14.54
N VAL A 98 -0.16 -6.56 -15.68
CA VAL A 98 -0.80 -7.88 -15.87
C VAL A 98 -0.18 -8.96 -14.97
N THR A 99 1.12 -8.91 -14.68
CA THR A 99 1.76 -9.90 -13.79
C THR A 99 1.26 -9.80 -12.34
N LEU A 100 0.73 -8.64 -11.96
CA LEU A 100 0.15 -8.39 -10.64
C LEU A 100 -1.27 -8.94 -10.50
N LYS A 101 -1.86 -9.48 -11.57
CA LYS A 101 -3.20 -10.12 -11.60
C LYS A 101 -4.30 -9.25 -10.97
N SER A 102 -4.25 -7.95 -11.22
CA SER A 102 -5.24 -7.04 -10.65
C SER A 102 -6.63 -7.21 -11.26
N GLU A 103 -7.66 -7.04 -10.44
CA GLU A 103 -9.05 -7.10 -10.89
C GLU A 103 -9.41 -5.92 -11.81
N GLN A 104 -8.77 -4.76 -11.62
CA GLN A 104 -9.05 -3.54 -12.38
C GLN A 104 -7.79 -2.75 -12.72
N ILE A 105 -7.74 -2.25 -13.97
CA ILE A 105 -6.82 -1.19 -14.38
C ILE A 105 -7.65 0.08 -14.62
N VAL A 106 -7.24 1.19 -13.99
CA VAL A 106 -7.83 2.50 -14.18
C VAL A 106 -6.82 3.40 -14.85
N LEU A 107 -7.20 3.94 -16.00
CA LEU A 107 -6.46 5.01 -16.66
C LEU A 107 -6.84 6.32 -15.98
N SER A 108 -5.84 6.95 -15.39
CA SER A 108 -5.94 8.15 -14.57
C SER A 108 -4.84 9.13 -15.00
N GLY A 109 -4.52 10.08 -14.15
CA GLY A 109 -3.75 11.27 -14.43
C GLY A 109 -4.55 12.46 -13.95
N ASP A 110 -3.98 13.66 -13.97
CA ASP A 110 -4.73 14.82 -13.52
C ASP A 110 -5.97 15.07 -14.39
N LYS A 111 -5.77 15.09 -15.71
CA LYS A 111 -6.88 15.00 -16.65
C LYS A 111 -6.52 14.17 -17.90
N PRO A 112 -6.77 12.85 -17.89
CA PRO A 112 -6.21 11.90 -18.86
C PRO A 112 -6.66 12.07 -20.32
N MET A 113 -7.69 12.87 -20.57
CA MET A 113 -8.29 13.05 -21.91
C MET A 113 -7.94 14.41 -22.54
N ILE A 114 -7.06 15.19 -21.91
CA ILE A 114 -6.71 16.55 -22.34
C ILE A 114 -5.33 16.60 -22.96
#